data_AF-A0A0J9X2A2-F1
#
_entry.id   AF-A0A0J9X2A2-F1
#
_cell.length_a   1.000
_cell.length_b   1.000
_cell.length_c   1.000
_cell.angle_alpha   90.00
_cell.angle_beta   90.00
_cell.angle_gamma   90.00
#
_symmetry.space_group_name_H-M   'P 1'
#
loop_
_entity.id
_entity.type
_entity.pdbx_description
1 polymer ?
#
loop_
_entity_poly.entity_id
_entity_poly.type
_entity_poly.pdbx_seq_one_letter_code
_entity_poly.pdbx_strand_id
1 'polypeptide(L)'
;MAARGPFGRLGLPMLLPLAAFQRSVDESIRIISATESLWLASAPTSQLRRQLTVAQLEALYEAAFLRIFAAWEEYLEASCVRLMAGKGTPTYTPLAAPGVTTFRTQQIARAVLFNSRTYLLWHNPRTVINRVSGWLDSCPIETVVTANQPEIENIAAVRHAIAHGSQDARAKLGVATAALSGVLHTSPGHFLRSADNSDPLNPRKWVRVLTTRLEDFAHQINS
;
A
#
# COMPACT_ATOMS: atom_id res chain seq x y z
N MET A 1 15.66 -30.34 13.16
CA MET A 1 16.06 -28.93 13.33
C MET A 1 15.05 -28.06 12.61
N ALA A 2 14.11 -27.44 13.34
CA ALA A 2 13.12 -26.52 12.77
C ALA A 2 13.58 -25.07 13.05
N ALA A 3 13.84 -24.32 12.00
CA ALA A 3 14.25 -22.92 12.10
C ALA A 3 13.08 -22.07 12.62
N ARG A 4 13.19 -21.60 13.87
CA ARG A 4 12.32 -20.56 14.43
C ARG A 4 12.64 -19.24 13.73
N GLY A 5 11.71 -18.75 12.91
CA GLY A 5 11.83 -17.42 12.27
C GLY A 5 11.83 -16.29 13.31
N PRO A 6 12.54 -15.17 13.05
CA PRO A 6 12.89 -14.17 14.08
C PRO A 6 11.80 -13.13 14.39
N PHE A 7 10.51 -13.42 14.17
CA PHE A 7 9.43 -12.45 14.36
C PHE A 7 8.41 -12.87 15.41
N GLY A 8 8.90 -13.32 16.57
CA GLY A 8 8.11 -13.33 17.80
C GLY A 8 8.02 -11.92 18.38
N ARG A 9 7.26 -11.02 17.74
CA ARG A 9 6.91 -9.74 18.37
C ARG A 9 5.99 -10.04 19.54
N LEU A 10 6.56 -9.98 20.76
CA LEU A 10 5.87 -9.96 22.04
C LEU A 10 4.68 -9.00 21.96
N GLY A 11 3.56 -9.38 22.59
CA GLY A 11 2.23 -8.81 22.43
C GLY A 11 2.12 -7.33 22.77
N LEU A 12 2.65 -6.48 21.90
CA LEU A 12 2.29 -5.08 21.84
C LEU A 12 0.77 -5.00 21.63
N PRO A 13 0.08 -4.07 22.31
CA PRO A 13 -1.32 -3.81 22.02
C PRO A 13 -1.43 -3.61 20.52
N MET A 14 -2.18 -4.51 19.88
CA MET A 14 -2.31 -4.54 18.43
C MET A 14 -2.95 -3.21 18.02
N LEU A 15 -2.11 -2.29 17.54
CA LEU A 15 -2.55 -1.01 17.03
C LEU A 15 -3.66 -1.27 16.00
N LEU A 16 -4.68 -0.41 16.02
CA LEU A 16 -5.71 -0.49 14.99
C LEU A 16 -5.03 -0.45 13.61
N PRO A 17 -5.40 -1.34 12.67
CA PRO A 17 -4.71 -1.46 11.39
C PRO A 17 -4.48 -0.11 10.69
N LEU A 18 -5.49 0.79 10.73
CA LEU A 18 -5.41 2.12 10.14
C LEU A 18 -4.27 2.97 10.73
N ALA A 19 -4.13 3.01 12.06
CA ALA A 19 -3.09 3.81 12.71
C ALA A 19 -1.68 3.29 12.42
N ALA A 20 -1.52 1.98 12.25
CA ALA A 20 -0.25 1.38 11.85
C ALA A 20 0.12 1.75 10.40
N PHE A 21 -0.87 1.71 9.49
CA PHE A 21 -0.71 2.11 8.10
C PHE A 21 -0.31 3.59 7.96
N GLN A 22 -1.07 4.49 8.56
CA GLN A 22 -0.81 5.94 8.56
C GLN A 22 0.59 6.27 9.09
N ARG A 23 1.02 5.63 10.17
CA ARG A 23 2.38 5.83 10.70
C ARG A 23 3.46 5.44 9.67
N SER A 24 3.27 4.34 8.96
CA SER A 24 4.23 3.89 7.94
C SER A 24 4.28 4.87 6.76
N VAL A 25 3.11 5.40 6.37
CA VAL A 25 2.97 6.46 5.37
C VAL A 25 3.73 7.71 5.81
N ASP A 26 3.41 8.27 6.97
CA ASP A 26 4.00 9.49 7.50
C ASP A 26 5.53 9.39 7.59
N GLU A 27 6.04 8.26 8.08
CA GLU A 27 7.48 8.04 8.19
C GLU A 27 8.16 8.02 6.81
N SER A 28 7.57 7.30 5.83
CA SER A 28 8.11 7.17 4.48
C SER A 28 8.11 8.51 3.75
N ILE A 29 7.00 9.25 3.84
CA ILE A 29 6.85 10.58 3.25
C ILE A 29 7.78 11.61 3.90
N ARG A 30 7.95 11.55 5.23
CA ARG A 30 8.88 12.42 5.96
C ARG A 30 10.32 12.21 5.51
N ILE A 31 10.75 10.96 5.35
CA ILE A 31 12.11 10.63 4.87
C ILE A 31 12.34 11.24 3.48
N ILE A 32 11.46 10.97 2.52
CA ILE A 32 11.60 11.52 1.16
C ILE A 32 11.65 13.06 1.20
N SER A 33 10.72 13.69 1.93
CA SER A 33 10.59 15.14 1.97
C SER A 33 11.81 15.81 2.59
N ALA A 34 12.34 15.24 3.69
CA ALA A 34 13.56 15.74 4.32
C ALA A 34 14.76 15.61 3.39
N THR A 35 14.94 14.45 2.75
CA THR A 35 16.06 14.21 1.84
C THR A 35 15.99 15.11 0.60
N GLU A 36 14.83 15.27 -0.02
CA GLU A 36 14.68 16.15 -1.18
C GLU A 36 14.87 17.62 -0.80
N SER A 37 14.38 18.06 0.36
CA SER A 37 14.58 19.43 0.84
C SER A 37 16.07 19.73 1.06
N LEU A 38 16.81 18.81 1.69
CA LEU A 38 18.27 18.92 1.87
C LEU A 38 19.00 18.96 0.52
N TRP A 39 18.58 18.12 -0.43
CA TRP A 39 19.14 18.11 -1.77
C TRP A 39 18.91 19.45 -2.48
N LEU A 40 17.66 19.95 -2.48
CA LEU A 40 17.30 21.22 -3.13
C LEU A 40 18.04 22.41 -2.53
N ALA A 41 18.14 22.49 -1.20
CA ALA A 41 18.83 23.57 -0.51
C ALA A 41 20.37 23.54 -0.66
N SER A 42 20.93 22.40 -1.06
CA SER A 42 22.37 22.26 -1.21
C SER A 42 22.91 22.90 -2.49
N ALA A 43 24.03 23.62 -2.35
CA ALA A 43 24.76 24.21 -3.47
C ALA A 43 25.10 23.17 -4.55
N PRO A 44 25.01 23.49 -5.86
CA PRO A 44 25.21 22.51 -6.94
C PRO A 44 26.54 21.74 -6.88
N THR A 45 27.60 22.37 -6.36
CA THR A 45 28.94 21.77 -6.26
C THR A 45 29.21 21.04 -4.94
N SER A 46 28.24 20.99 -4.03
CA SER A 46 28.39 20.39 -2.70
C SER A 46 28.65 18.89 -2.77
N GLN A 47 29.31 18.35 -1.74
CA GLN A 47 29.50 16.92 -1.60
C GLN A 47 28.16 16.16 -1.58
N LEU A 48 27.11 16.74 -0.97
CA LEU A 48 25.78 16.14 -0.95
C LEU A 48 25.20 15.98 -2.37
N ARG A 49 25.27 17.01 -3.22
CA ARG A 49 24.78 16.95 -4.61
C ARG A 49 25.52 15.90 -5.45
N ARG A 50 26.81 15.70 -5.17
CA ARG A 50 27.62 14.64 -5.83
C ARG A 50 27.25 13.25 -5.34
N GLN A 51 26.95 13.11 -4.05
CA GLN A 51 26.61 11.82 -3.43
C GLN A 51 25.15 11.40 -3.61
N LEU A 52 24.26 12.36 -3.86
CA LEU A 52 22.83 12.16 -4.02
C LEU A 52 22.40 12.65 -5.41
N THR A 53 22.66 11.82 -6.41
CA THR A 53 22.26 12.02 -7.80
C THR A 53 20.74 11.89 -7.97
N VAL A 54 20.24 12.32 -9.14
CA VAL A 54 18.81 12.16 -9.49
C VAL A 54 18.39 10.69 -9.44
N ALA A 55 19.21 9.77 -9.93
CA ALA A 55 18.92 8.34 -9.89
C ALA A 55 18.81 7.81 -8.44
N GLN A 56 19.64 8.31 -7.52
CA GLN A 56 19.54 7.92 -6.10
C GLN A 56 18.30 8.51 -5.43
N LEU A 57 17.87 9.72 -5.82
CA LEU A 57 16.57 10.26 -5.39
C LEU A 57 15.41 9.41 -5.93
N GLU A 58 15.42 9.05 -7.20
CA GLU A 58 14.40 8.18 -7.79
C GLU A 58 14.32 6.83 -7.07
N ALA A 59 15.47 6.21 -6.78
CA ALA A 59 15.53 4.97 -5.98
C ALA A 59 14.98 5.15 -4.55
N LEU A 60 15.20 6.32 -3.92
CA LEU A 60 14.61 6.64 -2.62
C LEU A 60 13.08 6.71 -2.69
N TYR A 61 12.55 7.36 -3.73
CA TYR A 61 11.11 7.44 -3.98
C TYR A 61 10.50 6.05 -4.21
N GLU A 62 11.14 5.20 -5.00
CA GLU A 62 10.72 3.82 -5.24
C GLU A 62 10.73 2.99 -3.94
N ALA A 63 11.80 3.07 -3.14
CA ALA A 63 11.90 2.34 -1.88
C ALA A 63 10.82 2.77 -0.87
N ALA A 64 10.56 4.07 -0.75
CA ALA A 64 9.51 4.58 0.11
C ALA A 64 8.11 4.17 -0.37
N PHE A 65 7.86 4.20 -1.68
CA PHE A 65 6.59 3.73 -2.25
C PHE A 65 6.38 2.22 -2.01
N LEU A 66 7.42 1.39 -2.17
CA LEU A 66 7.33 -0.03 -1.82
C LEU A 66 6.98 -0.25 -0.34
N ARG A 67 7.56 0.55 0.57
CA ARG A 67 7.24 0.49 2.00
C ARG A 67 5.79 0.88 2.29
N ILE A 68 5.30 1.93 1.63
CA ILE A 68 3.90 2.38 1.74
C ILE A 68 2.95 1.31 1.21
N PHE A 69 3.21 0.76 0.02
CA PHE A 69 2.34 -0.25 -0.58
C PHE A 69 2.35 -1.56 0.22
N ALA A 70 3.49 -1.96 0.79
CA ALA A 70 3.56 -3.09 1.72
C ALA A 70 2.71 -2.85 2.97
N ALA A 71 2.74 -1.63 3.53
CA ALA A 71 1.91 -1.27 4.67
C ALA A 71 0.40 -1.26 4.33
N TRP A 72 0.05 -0.92 3.08
CA TRP A 72 -1.32 -1.07 2.55
C TRP A 72 -1.75 -2.55 2.46
N GLU A 73 -0.87 -3.44 1.96
CA GLU A 73 -1.15 -4.89 1.94
C GLU A 73 -1.33 -5.46 3.36
N GLU A 74 -0.47 -5.06 4.31
CA GLU A 74 -0.59 -5.43 5.72
C GLU A 74 -1.89 -4.90 6.36
N TYR A 75 -2.30 -3.67 6.00
CA TYR A 75 -3.55 -3.07 6.45
C TYR A 75 -4.76 -3.89 6.01
N LEU A 76 -4.84 -4.25 4.72
CA LEU A 76 -5.93 -5.07 4.19
C LEU A 76 -6.00 -6.43 4.89
N GLU A 77 -4.86 -7.07 5.09
CA GLU A 77 -4.76 -8.35 5.78
C GLU A 77 -5.23 -8.26 7.24
N ALA A 78 -4.68 -7.31 7.99
CA ALA A 78 -4.99 -7.13 9.40
C ALA A 78 -6.46 -6.74 9.60
N SER A 79 -7.01 -5.92 8.71
CA SER A 79 -8.43 -5.55 8.72
C SER A 79 -9.32 -6.76 8.42
N CYS A 80 -8.99 -7.56 7.41
CA CYS A 80 -9.73 -8.79 7.11
C CYS A 80 -9.72 -9.76 8.29
N VAL A 81 -8.55 -10.03 8.88
CA VAL A 81 -8.41 -10.91 10.05
C VAL A 81 -9.19 -10.40 11.26
N ARG A 82 -9.17 -9.09 11.49
CA ARG A 82 -9.93 -8.42 12.55
C ARG A 82 -11.44 -8.62 12.37
N LEU A 83 -11.95 -8.36 11.16
CA LEU A 83 -13.37 -8.51 10.83
C LEU A 83 -13.81 -9.98 10.90
N MET A 84 -13.00 -10.92 10.39
CA MET A 84 -13.24 -12.37 10.51
C MET A 84 -13.34 -12.83 11.98
N ALA A 85 -12.67 -12.15 12.90
CA ALA A 85 -12.77 -12.39 14.34
C ALA A 85 -13.95 -11.67 15.02
N GLY A 86 -14.91 -11.18 14.24
CA GLY A 86 -16.10 -10.47 14.72
C GLY A 86 -15.81 -9.07 15.30
N LYS A 87 -14.63 -8.49 15.05
CA LYS A 87 -14.27 -7.15 15.54
C LYS A 87 -14.60 -6.11 14.47
N GLY A 88 -15.73 -5.44 14.61
CA GLY A 88 -16.20 -4.41 13.68
C GLY A 88 -15.41 -3.10 13.67
N THR A 89 -15.89 -2.20 12.82
CA THR A 89 -15.53 -0.77 12.76
C THR A 89 -16.66 0.05 13.39
N PRO A 90 -16.52 1.39 13.56
CA PRO A 90 -17.59 2.23 14.08
C PRO A 90 -18.90 2.14 13.30
N THR A 91 -18.87 2.00 11.96
CA THR A 91 -20.08 1.91 11.13
C THR A 91 -20.41 0.51 10.62
N TYR A 92 -19.51 -0.48 10.76
CA TYR A 92 -19.72 -1.83 10.26
C TYR A 92 -19.60 -2.92 11.32
N THR A 93 -20.64 -3.73 11.43
CA THR A 93 -20.65 -4.98 12.23
C THR A 93 -20.39 -6.16 11.30
N PRO A 94 -19.36 -7.00 11.54
CA PRO A 94 -19.01 -8.08 10.63
C PRO A 94 -20.11 -9.14 10.54
N LEU A 95 -20.54 -9.41 9.31
CA LEU A 95 -21.41 -10.53 8.98
C LEU A 95 -20.58 -11.62 8.31
N ALA A 96 -20.75 -12.87 8.78
CA ALA A 96 -20.09 -14.00 8.14
C ALA A 96 -20.77 -14.32 6.80
N ALA A 97 -19.98 -14.73 5.81
CA ALA A 97 -20.51 -15.24 4.55
C ALA A 97 -21.41 -16.47 4.78
N PRO A 98 -22.36 -16.79 3.86
CA PRO A 98 -23.21 -17.96 3.98
C PRO A 98 -22.41 -19.26 4.20
N GLY A 99 -22.77 -20.02 5.25
CA GLY A 99 -22.08 -21.26 5.62
C GLY A 99 -20.76 -21.08 6.39
N VAL A 100 -20.40 -19.84 6.74
CA VAL A 100 -19.20 -19.50 7.52
C VAL A 100 -19.62 -18.98 8.90
N THR A 101 -18.73 -19.13 9.89
CA THR A 101 -18.89 -18.51 11.21
C THR A 101 -17.69 -17.63 11.52
N THR A 102 -17.90 -16.56 12.29
CA THR A 102 -16.80 -15.72 12.79
C THR A 102 -15.92 -16.49 13.77
N PHE A 103 -14.64 -16.13 13.83
CA PHE A 103 -13.68 -16.80 14.70
C PHE A 103 -13.57 -16.14 16.07
N ARG A 104 -13.31 -16.95 17.11
CA ARG A 104 -13.17 -16.45 18.50
C ARG A 104 -12.00 -15.48 18.67
N THR A 105 -10.89 -15.70 17.96
CA THR A 105 -9.69 -14.88 18.07
C THR A 105 -9.12 -14.56 16.69
N GLN A 106 -8.41 -13.43 16.59
CA GLN A 106 -7.70 -13.04 15.37
C GLN A 106 -6.61 -14.05 14.99
N GLN A 107 -6.02 -14.73 15.96
CA GLN A 107 -5.02 -15.78 15.70
C GLN A 107 -5.65 -16.96 14.94
N ILE A 108 -6.86 -17.40 15.34
CA ILE A 108 -7.59 -18.47 14.63
C ILE A 108 -8.01 -17.98 13.25
N ALA A 109 -8.59 -16.77 13.15
CA ALA A 109 -8.97 -16.18 11.86
C ALA A 109 -7.78 -16.13 10.88
N ARG A 110 -6.61 -15.69 11.35
CA ARG A 110 -5.37 -15.65 10.55
C ARG A 110 -4.91 -17.04 10.13
N ALA A 111 -4.89 -18.00 11.04
CA ALA A 111 -4.47 -19.37 10.73
C ALA A 111 -5.35 -19.99 9.64
N VAL A 112 -6.67 -19.79 9.73
CA VAL A 112 -7.63 -20.27 8.74
C VAL A 112 -7.47 -19.53 7.41
N LEU A 113 -7.36 -18.20 7.44
CA LEU A 113 -7.17 -17.38 6.23
C LEU A 113 -5.93 -17.78 5.44
N PHE A 114 -4.83 -18.12 6.13
CA PHE A 114 -3.56 -18.48 5.52
C PHE A 114 -3.55 -19.91 4.97
N ASN A 115 -4.34 -20.82 5.56
CA ASN A 115 -4.46 -22.21 5.12
C ASN A 115 -3.10 -22.87 4.79
N SER A 116 -2.20 -22.91 5.78
CA SER A 116 -0.81 -23.42 5.68
C SER A 116 0.17 -22.61 4.82
N ARG A 117 -0.25 -21.51 4.20
CA ARG A 117 0.67 -20.59 3.50
C ARG A 117 1.41 -19.72 4.51
N THR A 118 2.60 -19.26 4.15
CA THR A 118 3.40 -18.33 4.99
C THR A 118 3.01 -16.87 4.78
N TYR A 119 2.49 -16.53 3.59
CA TYR A 119 2.07 -15.19 3.21
C TYR A 119 0.91 -15.24 2.23
N LEU A 120 0.16 -14.14 2.15
CA LEU A 120 -0.88 -13.91 1.18
C LEU A 120 -0.56 -12.64 0.40
N LEU A 121 -0.85 -12.64 -0.89
CA LEU A 121 -0.67 -11.49 -1.76
C LEU A 121 -1.94 -10.64 -1.74
N TRP A 122 -1.82 -9.34 -1.48
CA TRP A 122 -2.95 -8.40 -1.35
C TRP A 122 -2.93 -7.29 -2.42
N HIS A 123 -1.94 -7.30 -3.32
CA HIS A 123 -1.81 -6.31 -4.39
C HIS A 123 -2.84 -6.42 -5.53
N ASN A 124 -3.51 -7.57 -5.72
CA ASN A 124 -4.46 -7.77 -6.83
C ASN A 124 -5.90 -7.60 -6.32
N PRO A 125 -6.65 -6.56 -6.76
CA PRO A 125 -7.99 -6.26 -6.25
C PRO A 125 -8.97 -7.42 -6.37
N ARG A 126 -9.02 -8.09 -7.53
CA ARG A 126 -9.91 -9.25 -7.74
C ARG A 126 -9.62 -10.38 -6.74
N THR A 127 -8.35 -10.63 -6.46
CA THR A 127 -7.93 -11.64 -5.47
C THR A 127 -8.33 -11.22 -4.05
N VAL A 128 -8.24 -9.93 -3.73
CA VAL A 128 -8.69 -9.40 -2.42
C VAL A 128 -10.21 -9.54 -2.27
N ILE A 129 -10.98 -9.12 -3.28
CA ILE A 129 -12.45 -9.24 -3.31
C ILE A 129 -12.88 -10.69 -3.08
N ASN A 130 -12.42 -11.61 -3.94
CA ASN A 130 -12.77 -13.03 -3.85
C ASN A 130 -12.35 -13.66 -2.52
N ARG A 131 -11.23 -13.21 -1.95
CA ARG A 131 -10.76 -13.70 -0.65
C ARG A 131 -11.66 -13.22 0.48
N VAL A 132 -12.03 -11.93 0.49
CA VAL A 132 -12.84 -11.34 1.54
C VAL A 132 -14.27 -11.87 1.50
N SER A 133 -14.89 -11.92 0.32
CA SER A 133 -16.28 -12.39 0.14
C SER A 133 -16.46 -13.87 0.48
N GLY A 134 -15.39 -14.66 0.45
CA GLY A 134 -15.40 -16.06 0.92
C GLY A 134 -15.57 -16.20 2.44
N TRP A 135 -15.37 -15.13 3.23
CA TRP A 135 -15.44 -15.16 4.70
C TRP A 135 -16.45 -14.19 5.28
N LEU A 136 -16.62 -13.04 4.65
CA LEU A 136 -17.41 -11.91 5.14
C LEU A 136 -18.44 -11.51 4.09
N ASP A 137 -19.68 -11.28 4.51
CA ASP A 137 -20.74 -10.79 3.64
C ASP A 137 -20.77 -9.25 3.64
N SER A 138 -20.92 -8.65 2.45
CA SER A 138 -21.09 -7.20 2.26
C SER A 138 -20.03 -6.36 3.01
N CYS A 139 -18.78 -6.81 2.97
CA CYS A 139 -17.68 -6.25 3.74
C CYS A 139 -17.18 -4.89 3.17
N PRO A 140 -16.87 -3.87 4.00
CA PRO A 140 -16.31 -2.61 3.52
C PRO A 140 -15.04 -2.75 2.69
N ILE A 141 -14.18 -3.74 2.99
CA ILE A 141 -12.99 -4.03 2.18
C ILE A 141 -13.40 -4.40 0.75
N GLU A 142 -14.37 -5.30 0.60
CA GLU A 142 -14.87 -5.71 -0.71
C GLU A 142 -15.50 -4.53 -1.45
N THR A 143 -16.37 -3.77 -0.79
CA THR A 143 -17.06 -2.62 -1.37
C THR A 143 -16.08 -1.56 -1.88
N VAL A 144 -15.12 -1.14 -1.04
CA VAL A 144 -14.15 -0.10 -1.38
C VAL A 144 -13.19 -0.59 -2.45
N VAL A 145 -12.68 -1.82 -2.36
CA VAL A 145 -11.76 -2.38 -3.37
C VAL A 145 -12.47 -2.57 -4.71
N THR A 146 -13.75 -2.95 -4.72
CA THR A 146 -14.55 -3.06 -5.94
C THR A 146 -14.77 -1.70 -6.58
N ALA A 147 -15.21 -0.71 -5.81
CA ALA A 147 -15.50 0.63 -6.30
C ALA A 147 -14.25 1.33 -6.89
N ASN A 148 -13.07 1.03 -6.34
CA ASN A 148 -11.81 1.66 -6.73
C ASN A 148 -10.87 0.69 -7.46
N GLN A 149 -11.39 -0.41 -8.02
CA GLN A 149 -10.57 -1.46 -8.61
C GLN A 149 -9.59 -0.95 -9.70
N PRO A 150 -10.01 -0.15 -10.70
CA PRO A 150 -9.09 0.33 -11.73
C PRO A 150 -7.94 1.18 -11.16
N GLU A 151 -8.22 2.00 -10.15
CA GLU A 151 -7.22 2.85 -9.52
C GLU A 151 -6.20 2.02 -8.72
N ILE A 152 -6.68 1.05 -7.92
CA ILE A 152 -5.79 0.14 -7.17
C ILE A 152 -4.95 -0.71 -8.12
N GLU A 153 -5.50 -1.18 -9.25
CA GLU A 153 -4.75 -1.90 -10.29
C GLU A 153 -3.62 -1.04 -10.88
N ASN A 154 -3.89 0.24 -11.16
CA ASN A 154 -2.87 1.17 -11.65
C ASN A 154 -1.78 1.42 -10.61
N ILE A 155 -2.13 1.62 -9.33
CA ILE A 155 -1.15 1.78 -8.24
C ILE A 155 -0.31 0.49 -8.09
N ALA A 156 -0.94 -0.69 -8.17
CA ALA A 156 -0.25 -1.98 -8.10
C ALA A 156 0.69 -2.20 -9.29
N ALA A 157 0.37 -1.68 -10.47
CA ALA A 157 1.26 -1.73 -11.64
C ALA A 157 2.55 -0.93 -11.41
N VAL A 158 2.50 0.21 -10.73
CA VAL A 158 3.69 0.97 -10.32
C VAL A 158 4.58 0.12 -9.40
N ARG A 159 3.99 -0.54 -8.39
CA ARG A 159 4.71 -1.46 -7.48
C ARG A 159 5.33 -2.62 -8.24
N HIS A 160 4.60 -3.19 -9.19
CA HIS A 160 5.07 -4.31 -10.01
C HIS A 160 6.28 -3.92 -10.87
N ALA A 161 6.25 -2.72 -11.46
CA ALA A 161 7.35 -2.19 -12.25
C ALA A 161 8.64 -2.01 -11.45
N ILE A 162 8.53 -1.47 -10.22
CA ILE A 162 9.68 -1.34 -9.30
C ILE A 162 10.25 -2.71 -8.94
N ALA A 163 9.39 -3.68 -8.63
CA ALA A 163 9.82 -4.98 -8.12
C ALA A 163 10.43 -5.91 -9.18
N HIS A 164 9.97 -5.85 -10.44
CA HIS A 164 10.31 -6.88 -11.44
C HIS A 164 11.14 -6.38 -12.62
N GLY A 165 11.19 -5.08 -12.91
CA GLY A 165 12.06 -4.48 -13.94
C GLY A 165 11.91 -5.03 -15.37
N SER A 166 10.96 -5.93 -15.61
CA SER A 166 10.78 -6.65 -16.88
C SER A 166 10.12 -5.76 -17.94
N GLN A 167 10.22 -6.16 -19.21
CA GLN A 167 9.57 -5.43 -20.31
C GLN A 167 8.05 -5.36 -20.13
N ASP A 168 7.42 -6.46 -19.71
CA ASP A 168 6.00 -6.51 -19.37
C ASP A 168 5.66 -5.53 -18.22
N ALA A 169 6.47 -5.49 -17.16
CA ALA A 169 6.24 -4.59 -16.04
C ALA A 169 6.38 -3.11 -16.45
N ARG A 170 7.32 -2.79 -17.35
CA ARG A 170 7.46 -1.44 -17.93
C ARG A 170 6.29 -1.07 -18.84
N ALA A 171 5.79 -2.01 -19.64
CA ALA A 171 4.60 -1.77 -20.48
C ALA A 171 3.37 -1.47 -19.61
N LYS A 172 3.16 -2.26 -18.55
CA LYS A 172 2.09 -2.04 -17.57
C LYS A 172 2.24 -0.71 -16.83
N LEU A 173 3.46 -0.31 -16.49
CA LEU A 173 3.74 1.01 -15.91
C LEU A 173 3.31 2.12 -16.87
N GLY A 174 3.65 2.04 -18.15
CA GLY A 174 3.26 3.03 -19.15
C GLY A 174 1.74 3.23 -19.16
N VAL A 175 0.98 2.13 -19.30
CA VAL A 175 -0.49 2.17 -19.29
C VAL A 175 -1.03 2.77 -17.99
N ALA A 176 -0.52 2.32 -16.84
CA ALA A 176 -0.98 2.80 -15.54
C ALA A 176 -0.69 4.30 -15.32
N THR A 177 0.51 4.75 -15.70
CA THR A 177 0.90 6.16 -15.54
C THR A 177 0.14 7.07 -16.48
N ALA A 178 -0.14 6.64 -17.72
CA ALA A 178 -1.05 7.38 -18.60
C ALA A 178 -2.47 7.48 -18.02
N ALA A 179 -2.99 6.41 -17.42
CA ALA A 179 -4.31 6.44 -16.79
C ALA A 179 -4.35 7.35 -15.54
N LEU A 180 -3.26 7.39 -14.77
CA LEU A 180 -3.17 8.20 -13.54
C LEU A 180 -2.91 9.68 -13.84
N SER A 181 -1.92 10.00 -14.69
CA SER A 181 -1.40 11.36 -14.89
C SER A 181 -1.70 11.96 -16.26
N GLY A 182 -2.25 11.19 -17.20
CA GLY A 182 -2.36 11.57 -18.60
C GLY A 182 -1.04 11.51 -19.37
N VAL A 183 0.07 11.10 -18.73
CA VAL A 183 1.42 11.06 -19.33
C VAL A 183 2.02 9.67 -19.18
N LEU A 184 2.64 9.18 -20.25
CA LEU A 184 3.40 7.93 -20.22
C LEU A 184 4.74 8.13 -19.50
N HIS A 185 4.97 7.35 -18.44
CA HIS A 185 6.27 7.29 -17.78
C HIS A 185 6.93 5.92 -17.96
N THR A 186 8.24 5.92 -18.16
CA THR A 186 9.05 4.70 -18.36
C THR A 186 9.87 4.31 -17.12
N SER A 187 10.04 5.24 -16.17
CA SER A 187 10.74 5.04 -14.89
C SER A 187 9.74 5.25 -13.74
N PRO A 188 9.55 4.28 -12.84
CA PRO A 188 8.69 4.45 -11.66
C PRO A 188 9.18 5.57 -10.75
N GLY A 189 10.48 5.64 -10.46
CA GLY A 189 11.05 6.68 -9.61
C GLY A 189 10.88 8.09 -10.21
N HIS A 190 11.06 8.22 -11.53
CA HIS A 190 10.79 9.48 -12.23
C HIS A 190 9.31 9.88 -12.13
N PHE A 191 8.38 8.93 -12.33
CA PHE A 191 6.94 9.16 -12.16
C PHE A 191 6.59 9.58 -10.73
N LEU A 192 7.02 8.81 -9.73
CA LEU A 192 6.71 9.08 -8.32
C LEU A 192 7.24 10.46 -7.85
N ARG A 193 8.36 10.91 -8.42
CA ARG A 193 8.99 12.20 -8.17
C ARG A 193 8.48 13.34 -9.07
N SER A 194 7.75 13.07 -10.15
CA SER A 194 7.21 14.13 -10.98
C SER A 194 6.08 14.86 -10.25
N ALA A 195 5.84 16.10 -10.66
CA ALA A 195 4.71 16.87 -10.18
C ALA A 195 3.42 16.34 -10.83
N ASP A 196 2.36 16.27 -10.02
CA ASP A 196 1.00 16.30 -10.49
C ASP A 196 0.65 17.74 -10.86
N ASN A 197 0.34 17.95 -12.13
CA ASN A 197 0.02 19.25 -12.69
C ASN A 197 -1.49 19.52 -12.69
N SER A 198 -2.30 18.67 -12.04
CA SER A 198 -3.75 18.87 -11.90
C SER A 198 -4.09 20.15 -11.12
N ASP A 199 -3.25 20.53 -10.16
CA ASP A 199 -3.31 21.81 -9.43
C ASP A 199 -1.99 22.58 -9.63
N PRO A 200 -1.94 23.52 -10.61
CA PRO A 200 -0.74 24.30 -10.88
C PRO A 200 -0.28 25.19 -9.73
N LEU A 201 -1.16 25.53 -8.78
CA LEU A 201 -0.83 26.39 -7.65
C LEU A 201 -0.20 25.62 -6.49
N ASN A 202 -0.42 24.31 -6.42
CA ASN A 202 0.12 23.43 -5.39
C ASN A 202 0.53 22.07 -5.98
N PRO A 203 1.57 22.03 -6.83
CA PRO A 203 1.98 20.80 -7.49
C PRO A 203 2.48 19.78 -6.46
N ARG A 204 1.68 18.74 -6.24
CA ARG A 204 2.03 17.63 -5.35
C ARG A 204 2.87 16.62 -6.12
N LYS A 205 3.76 15.91 -5.43
CA LYS A 205 4.47 14.78 -6.02
C LYS A 205 3.51 13.59 -6.20
N TRP A 206 3.62 12.84 -7.29
CA TRP A 206 2.75 11.67 -7.52
C TRP A 206 2.81 10.65 -6.38
N VAL A 207 3.96 10.45 -5.73
CA VAL A 207 4.01 9.58 -4.53
C VAL A 207 3.01 10.00 -3.46
N ARG A 208 2.80 11.32 -3.26
CA ARG A 208 1.83 11.84 -2.29
C ARG A 208 0.41 11.63 -2.77
N VAL A 209 0.14 11.87 -4.06
CA VAL A 209 -1.17 11.61 -4.67
C VAL A 209 -1.59 10.16 -4.47
N LEU A 210 -0.75 9.21 -4.88
CA LEU A 210 -1.07 7.78 -4.74
C LEU A 210 -1.22 7.35 -3.28
N THR A 211 -0.41 7.92 -2.38
CA THR A 211 -0.49 7.61 -0.95
C THR A 211 -1.78 8.14 -0.32
N THR A 212 -2.17 9.37 -0.63
CA THR A 212 -3.45 9.93 -0.18
C THR A 212 -4.63 9.09 -0.66
N ARG A 213 -4.59 8.56 -1.90
CA ARG A 213 -5.63 7.63 -2.38
C ARG A 213 -5.72 6.36 -1.55
N LEU A 214 -4.58 5.74 -1.23
CA LEU A 214 -4.54 4.56 -0.36
C LEU A 214 -5.04 4.86 1.05
N GLU A 215 -4.71 6.04 1.60
CA GLU A 215 -5.24 6.52 2.89
C GLU A 215 -6.75 6.73 2.84
N ASP A 216 -7.28 7.36 1.78
CA ASP A 216 -8.72 7.55 1.59
C ASP A 216 -9.44 6.20 1.53
N PHE A 217 -8.89 5.21 0.83
CA PHE A 217 -9.44 3.85 0.80
C PHE A 217 -9.41 3.20 2.19
N ALA A 218 -8.29 3.33 2.93
CA ALA A 218 -8.19 2.81 4.29
C ALA A 218 -9.18 3.49 5.25
N HIS A 219 -9.43 4.79 5.06
CA HIS A 219 -10.44 5.52 5.83
C HIS A 219 -11.86 5.04 5.52
N GLN A 220 -12.20 4.83 4.24
CA GLN A 220 -13.51 4.29 3.85
C GLN A 220 -13.76 2.86 4.35
N ILE A 221 -12.71 2.04 4.44
CA ILE A 221 -12.80 0.68 5.00
C ILE A 221 -12.99 0.71 6.52
N ASN A 222 -12.39 1.70 7.20
CA ASN A 222 -12.40 1.80 8.66
C ASN A 222 -13.51 2.69 9.22
N SER A 223 -14.14 3.55 8.42
CA SER A 223 -15.39 4.22 8.81
C SER A 223 -16.40 3.14 9.17
#